data_AF-A0A2K1ZTW3-F1
#
_entry.id   AF-A0A2K1ZTW3-F1
#
_cell.length_a   1.000
_cell.length_b   1.000
_cell.length_c   1.000
_cell.angle_alpha   90.00
_cell.angle_beta   90.00
_cell.angle_gamma   90.00
#
_symmetry.space_group_name_H-M   'P 1'
#
loop_
_entity.id
_entity.type
_entity.pdbx_description
1 polymer ?
#
loop_
_entity_poly.entity_id
_entity_poly.type
_entity_poly.pdbx_seq_one_letter_code
_entity_poly.pdbx_strand_id
1 'polypeptide(L)'
;MDCFQTICCLKGSLGHQFLLFIVWLSSFQVAVALQTLLEPSHVSSTSELATPPNFGIFGPIEISPAILPRNPYPDESLAPMYPTFPTTYKPNLTGKCPVNFTALSNIIDKTASDCSQPLAALVGNVICCPQLGSLLHIFQGYYSVNSDKLVLQNAVADDCFSDIISILASRGANKTIPTLCSVKSLNLTGGLCPVKDVVNFEKIVNTSKLLEACSTVDPLKECCRPICQSAITEAALEMSRTQLTTNDNEELVTEHNRNDPLSDCKGVVYSYLSRKLSADAANAAFRTVSACKVNKVCPLNFTRPLEVIKACRNVAAPSPSCCSSLNTYMAGIQNQMLITNKQAIICATVLGSKLRQGGVMTNVYELCDIDLKDFSIQAYRQQGCLLRSLPPDVILDNSTGFSFTCDLNDNIAAPWPSSSSISTLSLCAPEMSLPALPTSQIKNPGNRGGELELLVPIFSFFIFSALLY
;
A
#
# COMPACT_ATOMS: atom_id res chain seq x y z
N MET A 1 54.67 61.23 35.14
CA MET A 1 53.70 62.02 35.90
C MET A 1 52.36 61.34 35.67
N ASP A 2 52.09 60.22 36.38
CA ASP A 2 51.44 60.17 37.71
C ASP A 2 49.95 60.54 37.59
N CYS A 3 48.94 59.84 38.13
CA CYS A 3 48.84 58.64 38.96
C CYS A 3 47.35 58.16 38.93
N PHE A 4 47.12 56.96 39.47
CA PHE A 4 45.90 56.17 39.69
C PHE A 4 44.62 56.87 40.18
N GLN A 5 43.45 56.33 39.79
CA GLN A 5 42.44 55.82 40.76
C GLN A 5 41.42 54.83 40.14
N THR A 6 40.90 53.96 40.98
CA THR A 6 40.33 52.63 40.73
C THR A 6 38.80 52.57 40.99
N ILE A 7 38.13 51.60 40.34
CA ILE A 7 37.00 50.74 40.83
C ILE A 7 35.51 51.16 40.73
N CYS A 8 34.72 50.13 40.31
CA CYS A 8 33.27 49.85 40.36
C CYS A 8 32.37 50.47 39.26
N CYS A 9 31.48 49.76 38.57
CA CYS A 9 30.65 48.62 39.00
C CYS A 9 30.18 47.77 37.79
N LEU A 10 30.39 46.46 37.86
CA LEU A 10 29.82 45.43 36.98
C LEU A 10 28.36 45.18 37.43
N LYS A 11 27.35 45.54 36.63
CA LYS A 11 25.95 45.23 36.95
C LYS A 11 25.17 44.93 35.67
N GLY A 12 25.01 43.65 35.35
CA GLY A 12 24.22 43.25 34.18
C GLY A 12 24.16 41.76 33.84
N SER A 13 24.95 40.88 34.46
CA SER A 13 25.03 39.46 34.02
C SER A 13 24.29 38.46 34.94
N LEU A 14 24.22 38.72 36.25
CA LEU A 14 23.63 37.76 37.20
C LEU A 14 22.09 37.65 37.12
N GLY A 15 21.38 38.74 36.80
CA GLY A 15 19.92 38.73 36.72
C GLY A 15 19.37 37.90 35.56
N HIS A 16 20.13 37.82 34.46
CA HIS A 16 19.72 37.06 33.27
C HIS A 16 19.87 35.55 33.48
N GLN A 17 20.94 35.12 34.16
CA GLN A 17 21.13 33.71 34.51
C GLN A 17 20.09 33.24 35.55
N PHE A 18 19.69 34.10 36.49
CA PHE A 18 18.66 33.76 37.47
C PHE A 18 17.27 33.59 36.82
N LEU A 19 16.94 34.43 35.84
CA LEU A 19 15.68 34.30 35.08
C LEU A 19 15.63 33.02 34.25
N LEU A 20 16.73 32.65 33.58
CA LEU A 20 16.81 31.39 32.84
C LEU A 20 16.69 30.17 33.76
N PHE A 21 17.24 30.24 34.97
CA PHE A 21 17.12 29.20 35.98
C PHE A 21 15.68 29.06 36.51
N ILE A 22 14.96 30.16 36.72
CA ILE A 22 13.54 30.14 37.11
C ILE A 22 12.67 29.54 36.01
N VAL A 23 12.89 29.93 34.74
CA VAL A 23 12.16 29.36 33.61
C VAL A 23 12.39 27.84 33.52
N TRP A 24 13.64 27.40 33.72
CA TRP A 24 13.99 25.98 33.71
C TRP A 24 13.40 25.20 34.89
N LEU A 25 13.35 25.78 36.10
CA LEU A 25 12.68 25.17 37.26
C LEU A 25 11.16 25.06 37.07
N SER A 26 10.54 26.06 36.44
CA SER A 26 9.09 26.07 36.19
C SER A 26 8.65 25.03 35.17
N SER A 27 9.46 24.72 34.16
CA SER A 27 9.17 23.63 33.22
C SER A 27 9.32 22.24 33.86
N PHE A 28 10.18 22.08 34.86
CA PHE A 28 10.26 20.84 35.64
C PHE A 28 9.05 20.64 36.57
N GLN A 29 8.49 21.69 37.17
CA GLN A 29 7.28 21.56 37.99
C GLN A 29 6.03 21.19 37.17
N VAL A 30 5.92 21.66 35.92
CA VAL A 30 4.83 21.28 35.01
C VAL A 30 4.93 19.81 34.58
N ALA A 31 6.13 19.29 34.37
CA ALA A 31 6.35 17.88 34.04
C ALA A 31 6.03 16.94 35.22
N VAL A 32 6.36 17.34 36.45
CA VAL A 32 6.07 16.55 37.66
C VAL A 32 4.57 16.60 38.03
N ALA A 33 3.89 17.74 37.82
CA ALA A 33 2.45 17.87 38.07
C ALA A 33 1.58 17.05 37.10
N LEU A 34 2.00 16.89 35.85
CA LEU A 34 1.29 16.06 34.86
C LEU A 34 1.43 14.55 35.14
N GLN A 35 2.48 14.15 35.87
CA GLN A 35 2.74 12.75 36.22
C GLN A 35 2.04 12.33 37.53
N THR A 36 1.47 13.27 38.30
CA THR A 36 0.78 13.02 39.58
C THR A 36 -0.76 13.08 39.52
N LEU A 37 -1.39 13.23 38.34
CA LEU A 37 -2.86 13.24 38.19
C LEU A 37 -3.40 12.08 37.34
N LEU A 38 -2.83 10.89 37.50
CA LEU A 38 -3.40 9.64 36.98
C LEU A 38 -3.55 8.65 38.15
N GLU A 39 -4.51 8.93 39.04
CA GLU A 39 -4.97 7.93 40.00
C GLU A 39 -6.04 7.05 39.33
N PRO A 40 -5.98 5.71 39.44
CA PRO A 40 -6.94 4.82 38.79
C PRO A 40 -8.26 4.81 39.58
N SER A 41 -9.32 5.37 39.00
CA SER A 41 -10.67 5.17 39.53
C SER A 41 -11.09 3.72 39.32
N HIS A 42 -10.97 2.92 40.38
CA HIS A 42 -11.62 1.61 40.49
C HIS A 42 -13.14 1.79 40.49
N VAL A 43 -13.79 1.50 39.36
CA VAL A 43 -15.21 1.20 39.31
C VAL A 43 -15.36 -0.32 39.27
N SER A 44 -15.80 -0.87 40.38
CA SER A 44 -16.28 -2.25 40.50
C SER A 44 -17.58 -2.39 39.71
N SER A 45 -17.58 -3.16 38.63
CA SER A 45 -18.80 -3.74 38.08
C SER A 45 -18.63 -5.26 37.99
N THR A 46 -19.25 -5.93 38.96
CA THR A 46 -19.54 -7.35 39.01
C THR A 46 -19.99 -7.87 37.64
N SER A 47 -19.31 -8.90 37.16
CA SER A 47 -19.76 -9.77 36.09
C SER A 47 -20.98 -10.55 36.59
N GLU A 48 -22.18 -10.06 36.28
CA GLU A 48 -23.38 -10.89 36.31
C GLU A 48 -23.42 -11.74 35.03
N LEU A 49 -23.23 -13.04 35.23
CA LEU A 49 -23.47 -14.07 34.25
C LEU A 49 -24.97 -14.07 33.90
N ALA A 50 -25.34 -13.41 32.81
CA ALA A 50 -26.71 -13.43 32.31
C ALA A 50 -27.08 -14.87 31.87
N THR A 51 -28.05 -15.45 32.56
CA THR A 51 -28.75 -16.69 32.16
C THR A 51 -29.39 -16.53 30.77
N PRO A 52 -29.38 -17.57 29.92
CA PRO A 52 -29.97 -17.49 28.58
C PRO A 52 -31.50 -17.37 28.66
N PRO A 53 -32.15 -16.48 27.87
CA PRO A 53 -33.59 -16.43 27.84
C PRO A 53 -34.16 -17.61 27.03
N ASN A 54 -35.23 -18.20 27.57
CA ASN A 54 -35.99 -19.30 26.98
C ASN A 54 -36.52 -18.96 25.58
N PHE A 55 -36.54 -19.97 24.71
CA PHE A 55 -37.16 -19.96 23.39
C PHE A 55 -38.62 -19.46 23.46
N GLY A 56 -38.84 -18.24 22.96
CA GLY A 56 -40.16 -17.64 22.75
C GLY A 56 -40.31 -17.26 21.28
N ILE A 57 -41.40 -17.71 20.67
CA ILE A 57 -41.75 -17.53 19.26
C ILE A 57 -42.01 -16.03 19.00
N PHE A 58 -41.18 -15.39 18.17
CA PHE A 58 -41.38 -13.99 17.75
C PHE A 58 -42.41 -13.93 16.61
N GLY A 59 -43.53 -13.23 16.85
CA GLY A 59 -44.41 -12.70 15.80
C GLY A 59 -43.78 -11.51 15.08
N PRO A 60 -44.33 -11.09 13.92
CA PRO A 60 -43.71 -10.08 13.07
C PRO A 60 -43.68 -8.70 13.76
N ILE A 61 -42.50 -8.07 13.76
CA ILE A 61 -42.29 -6.71 14.26
C ILE A 61 -42.79 -5.74 13.18
N GLU A 62 -43.81 -4.94 13.51
CA GLU A 62 -44.22 -3.80 12.69
C GLU A 62 -43.21 -2.65 12.85
N ILE A 63 -42.53 -2.30 11.77
CA ILE A 63 -41.59 -1.17 11.72
C ILE A 63 -42.36 0.04 11.17
N SER A 64 -42.42 1.14 11.93
CA SER A 64 -42.94 2.44 11.44
C SER A 64 -42.12 2.92 10.23
N PRO A 65 -42.75 3.57 9.23
CA PRO A 65 -42.06 3.93 8.00
C PRO A 65 -41.05 5.04 8.26
N ALA A 66 -39.77 4.67 8.28
CA ALA A 66 -38.67 5.62 8.22
C ALA A 66 -38.69 6.33 6.86
N ILE A 67 -38.51 7.65 6.91
CA ILE A 67 -38.46 8.57 5.78
C ILE A 67 -37.37 8.11 4.80
N LEU A 68 -37.81 7.60 3.65
CA LEU A 68 -36.95 7.27 2.50
C LEU A 68 -36.34 8.59 1.96
N PRO A 69 -35.01 8.71 1.83
CA PRO A 69 -34.40 9.85 1.16
C PRO A 69 -34.85 9.87 -0.31
N ARG A 70 -35.36 11.03 -0.76
CA ARG A 70 -35.80 11.25 -2.14
C ARG A 70 -34.62 11.15 -3.10
N ASN A 71 -34.73 10.21 -4.03
CA ASN A 71 -33.91 10.11 -5.23
C ASN A 71 -33.92 11.44 -6.02
N PRO A 72 -32.77 12.12 -6.24
CA PRO A 72 -32.72 13.35 -7.00
C PRO A 72 -32.74 13.16 -8.53
N TYR A 73 -32.75 11.92 -9.05
CA TYR A 73 -32.75 11.66 -10.49
C TYR A 73 -33.79 10.58 -10.86
N PRO A 74 -35.03 10.96 -11.20
CA PRO A 74 -35.96 10.05 -11.84
C PRO A 74 -35.60 9.91 -13.32
N ASP A 75 -35.68 8.69 -13.82
CA ASP A 75 -35.70 8.32 -15.24
C ASP A 75 -34.34 8.04 -15.93
N GLU A 76 -33.73 6.91 -15.56
CA GLU A 76 -33.40 5.83 -16.51
C GLU A 76 -32.94 4.60 -15.72
N SER A 77 -33.84 3.64 -15.53
CA SER A 77 -33.52 2.32 -14.97
C SER A 77 -32.69 1.56 -16.00
N LEU A 78 -31.36 1.65 -15.91
CA LEU A 78 -30.53 0.67 -16.61
C LEU A 78 -30.76 -0.66 -15.91
N ALA A 79 -31.33 -1.61 -16.64
CA ALA A 79 -31.58 -2.97 -16.19
C ALA A 79 -30.32 -3.52 -15.48
N PRO A 80 -30.48 -4.36 -14.43
CA PRO A 80 -29.34 -5.01 -13.78
C PRO A 80 -28.46 -5.63 -14.87
N MET A 81 -27.21 -5.16 -14.97
CA MET A 81 -26.23 -5.75 -15.87
C MET A 81 -26.01 -7.19 -15.40
N TYR A 82 -26.70 -8.14 -16.03
CA TYR A 82 -26.26 -9.52 -16.05
C TYR A 82 -25.24 -9.62 -17.18
N PRO A 83 -23.92 -9.56 -16.89
CA PRO A 83 -22.93 -9.63 -17.94
C PRO A 83 -23.10 -10.95 -18.71
N THR A 84 -23.07 -10.88 -20.04
CA THR A 84 -23.00 -12.08 -20.87
C THR A 84 -21.64 -12.73 -20.65
N PHE A 85 -21.63 -13.92 -20.05
CA PHE A 85 -20.38 -14.64 -19.79
C PHE A 85 -19.84 -15.24 -21.07
N PRO A 86 -18.54 -15.08 -21.38
CA PRO A 86 -17.94 -15.69 -22.55
C PRO A 86 -18.02 -17.22 -22.45
N THR A 87 -18.38 -17.88 -23.55
CA THR A 87 -18.36 -19.34 -23.62
C THR A 87 -16.93 -19.84 -23.62
N THR A 88 -16.65 -20.90 -22.84
CA THR A 88 -15.36 -21.57 -22.87
C THR A 88 -15.17 -22.27 -24.22
N TYR A 89 -13.96 -22.24 -24.76
CA TYR A 89 -13.63 -22.89 -26.02
C TYR A 89 -12.24 -23.54 -25.98
N LYS A 90 -11.90 -24.33 -27.01
CA LYS A 90 -10.57 -24.90 -27.15
C LYS A 90 -9.62 -23.85 -27.76
N PRO A 91 -8.55 -23.42 -27.07
CA PRO A 91 -7.66 -22.40 -27.61
C PRO A 91 -6.83 -22.94 -28.78
N ASN A 92 -6.50 -22.05 -29.72
CA ASN A 92 -5.50 -22.32 -30.76
C ASN A 92 -4.12 -21.93 -30.24
N LEU A 93 -3.26 -22.90 -29.97
CA LEU A 93 -1.94 -22.69 -29.40
C LEU A 93 -0.87 -22.74 -30.49
N THR A 94 0.20 -22.00 -30.32
CA THR A 94 1.40 -22.07 -31.17
C THR A 94 2.04 -23.45 -31.11
N GLY A 95 1.94 -24.13 -29.96
CA GLY A 95 2.53 -25.45 -29.72
C GLY A 95 4.05 -25.42 -29.57
N LYS A 96 4.66 -24.22 -29.53
CA LYS A 96 6.12 -24.03 -29.43
C LYS A 96 6.59 -23.73 -28.02
N CYS A 97 5.67 -23.42 -27.10
CA CYS A 97 5.99 -23.26 -25.70
C CYS A 97 6.31 -24.62 -25.04
N PRO A 98 7.52 -24.84 -24.50
CA PRO A 98 7.94 -26.14 -23.97
C PRO A 98 7.44 -26.35 -22.52
N VAL A 99 6.18 -26.03 -22.25
CA VAL A 99 5.58 -26.08 -20.91
C VAL A 99 4.25 -26.83 -20.93
N ASN A 100 4.04 -27.71 -19.95
CA ASN A 100 2.76 -28.37 -19.74
C ASN A 100 1.83 -27.49 -18.89
N PHE A 101 0.92 -26.77 -19.54
CA PHE A 101 -0.04 -25.88 -18.89
C PHE A 101 -1.02 -26.60 -17.94
N THR A 102 -1.21 -27.91 -18.09
CA THR A 102 -2.08 -28.68 -17.17
C THR A 102 -1.57 -28.65 -15.74
N ALA A 103 -0.24 -28.64 -15.55
CA ALA A 103 0.38 -28.54 -14.23
C ALA A 103 0.10 -27.19 -13.53
N LEU A 104 -0.26 -26.16 -14.31
CA LEU A 104 -0.58 -24.82 -13.83
C LEU A 104 -2.07 -24.51 -13.89
N SER A 105 -2.94 -25.50 -14.18
CA SER A 105 -4.36 -25.24 -14.47
C SER A 105 -5.05 -24.49 -13.35
N ASN A 106 -4.82 -24.84 -12.09
CA ASN A 106 -5.43 -24.17 -10.93
C ASN A 106 -5.16 -22.65 -10.94
N ILE A 107 -3.90 -22.25 -11.13
CA ILE A 107 -3.53 -20.83 -11.16
C ILE A 107 -4.06 -20.15 -12.43
N ILE A 108 -4.08 -20.84 -13.56
CA ILE A 108 -4.66 -20.34 -14.81
C ILE A 108 -6.17 -20.11 -14.65
N ASP A 109 -6.89 -21.05 -14.02
CA ASP A 109 -8.33 -20.96 -13.76
C ASP A 109 -8.66 -19.78 -12.84
N LYS A 110 -7.91 -19.63 -11.74
CA LYS A 110 -8.01 -18.45 -10.85
C LYS A 110 -7.76 -17.15 -11.62
N THR A 111 -6.72 -17.11 -12.45
CA THR A 111 -6.38 -15.92 -13.25
C THR A 111 -7.46 -15.60 -14.29
N ALA A 112 -8.06 -16.62 -14.90
CA ALA A 112 -9.14 -16.42 -15.85
C ALA A 112 -10.41 -15.85 -15.17
N SER A 113 -10.72 -16.30 -13.96
CA SER A 113 -11.82 -15.76 -13.13
C SER A 113 -11.54 -14.31 -12.71
N ASP A 114 -10.36 -14.07 -12.12
CA ASP A 114 -9.92 -12.75 -11.63
C ASP A 114 -9.84 -11.70 -12.74
N CYS A 115 -9.53 -12.13 -13.96
CA CYS A 115 -9.48 -11.30 -15.16
C CYS A 115 -10.64 -11.55 -16.13
N SER A 116 -11.79 -12.01 -15.63
CA SER A 116 -12.96 -12.28 -16.46
C SER A 116 -13.36 -11.07 -17.31
N GLN A 117 -13.77 -11.30 -18.55
CA GLN A 117 -14.10 -10.23 -19.50
C GLN A 117 -14.99 -9.10 -18.95
N PRO A 118 -16.11 -9.36 -18.24
CA PRO A 118 -16.98 -8.30 -17.75
C PRO A 118 -16.41 -7.48 -16.59
N LEU A 119 -15.46 -8.03 -15.83
CA LEU A 119 -14.95 -7.40 -14.61
C LEU A 119 -13.52 -6.89 -14.73
N ALA A 120 -12.72 -7.40 -15.69
CA ALA A 120 -11.29 -7.13 -15.77
C ALA A 120 -10.96 -5.63 -15.76
N ALA A 121 -11.72 -4.79 -16.47
CA ALA A 121 -11.49 -3.34 -16.47
C ALA A 121 -11.79 -2.70 -15.10
N LEU A 122 -12.77 -3.23 -14.37
CA LEU A 122 -13.22 -2.71 -13.08
C LEU A 122 -12.30 -3.15 -11.93
N VAL A 123 -11.79 -4.38 -11.96
CA VAL A 123 -10.91 -4.94 -10.92
C VAL A 123 -9.44 -5.02 -11.34
N GLY A 124 -9.10 -4.44 -12.48
CA GLY A 124 -7.80 -4.53 -13.15
C GLY A 124 -6.63 -4.27 -12.21
N ASN A 125 -6.67 -3.12 -11.54
CA ASN A 125 -5.58 -2.63 -10.72
C ASN A 125 -5.32 -3.46 -9.44
N VAL A 126 -6.36 -4.12 -8.90
CA VAL A 126 -6.36 -4.67 -7.53
C VAL A 126 -6.47 -6.18 -7.46
N ILE A 127 -7.07 -6.82 -8.46
CA ILE A 127 -7.27 -8.27 -8.51
C ILE A 127 -6.61 -8.85 -9.77
N CYS A 128 -7.08 -8.45 -10.95
CA CYS A 128 -6.67 -9.09 -12.22
C CYS A 128 -5.17 -8.95 -12.51
N CYS A 129 -4.62 -7.73 -12.52
CA CYS A 129 -3.22 -7.54 -12.89
C CYS A 129 -2.23 -8.12 -11.85
N PRO A 130 -2.47 -8.00 -10.53
CA PRO A 130 -1.73 -8.76 -9.53
C PRO A 130 -1.75 -10.29 -9.77
N GLN A 131 -2.91 -10.84 -10.13
CA GLN A 131 -3.06 -12.27 -10.39
C GLN A 131 -2.34 -12.70 -11.68
N LEU A 132 -2.44 -11.92 -12.76
CA LEU A 132 -1.69 -12.17 -14.00
C LEU A 132 -0.17 -12.11 -13.77
N GLY A 133 0.31 -11.09 -13.05
CA GLY A 133 1.74 -10.98 -12.73
C GLY A 133 2.24 -12.20 -11.95
N SER A 134 1.45 -12.64 -10.96
CA SER A 134 1.72 -13.86 -10.20
C SER A 134 1.79 -15.10 -11.10
N LEU A 135 0.80 -15.30 -11.99
CA LEU A 135 0.79 -16.41 -12.95
C LEU A 135 2.06 -16.44 -13.81
N LEU A 136 2.48 -15.29 -14.34
CA LEU A 136 3.66 -15.22 -15.20
C LEU A 136 4.95 -15.55 -14.45
N HIS A 137 5.09 -15.11 -13.20
CA HIS A 137 6.23 -15.47 -12.36
C HIS A 137 6.23 -16.96 -11.99
N ILE A 138 5.07 -17.54 -11.69
CA ILE A 138 4.92 -18.98 -11.41
C ILE A 138 5.28 -19.79 -12.66
N PHE A 139 4.81 -19.34 -13.82
CA PHE A 139 5.12 -19.94 -15.11
C PHE A 139 6.64 -19.94 -15.38
N GLN A 140 7.34 -18.81 -15.14
CA GLN A 140 8.80 -18.76 -15.30
C GLN A 140 9.52 -19.72 -14.35
N GLY A 141 9.07 -19.84 -13.09
CA GLY A 141 9.61 -20.79 -12.14
C GLY A 141 9.42 -22.24 -12.59
N TYR A 142 8.22 -22.58 -13.09
CA TYR A 142 7.92 -23.90 -13.61
C TYR A 142 8.80 -24.24 -14.84
N TYR A 143 8.95 -23.30 -15.77
CA TYR A 143 9.87 -23.43 -16.90
C TYR A 143 11.33 -23.62 -16.43
N SER A 144 11.71 -22.92 -15.36
CA SER A 144 13.05 -23.02 -14.79
C SER A 144 13.38 -24.43 -14.32
N VAL A 145 12.46 -25.11 -13.63
CA VAL A 145 12.69 -26.45 -13.05
C VAL A 145 13.34 -27.42 -14.03
N ASN A 146 12.97 -27.36 -15.31
CA ASN A 146 13.47 -28.27 -16.34
C ASN A 146 14.64 -27.71 -17.18
N SER A 147 14.84 -26.39 -17.19
CA SER A 147 15.82 -25.72 -18.07
C SER A 147 17.05 -25.17 -17.34
N ASP A 148 16.99 -25.07 -16.00
CA ASP A 148 17.94 -24.36 -15.15
C ASP A 148 18.19 -22.88 -15.53
N LYS A 149 17.31 -22.34 -16.38
CA LYS A 149 17.24 -20.92 -16.73
C LYS A 149 16.12 -20.27 -15.94
N LEU A 150 16.36 -19.07 -15.43
CA LEU A 150 15.34 -18.30 -14.68
C LEU A 150 14.48 -17.44 -15.60
N VAL A 151 14.81 -17.37 -16.89
CA VAL A 151 14.17 -16.52 -17.90
C VAL A 151 14.06 -17.25 -19.23
N LEU A 152 13.16 -16.78 -20.08
CA LEU A 152 12.94 -17.35 -21.41
C LEU A 152 13.79 -16.60 -22.46
N GLN A 153 14.14 -17.30 -23.55
CA GLN A 153 14.67 -16.65 -24.75
C GLN A 153 13.55 -15.92 -25.50
N ASN A 154 13.86 -14.84 -26.23
CA ASN A 154 12.85 -13.98 -26.87
C ASN A 154 11.80 -14.74 -27.69
N ALA A 155 12.23 -15.62 -28.61
CA ALA A 155 11.28 -16.39 -29.44
C ALA A 155 10.37 -17.31 -28.60
N VAL A 156 10.94 -18.00 -27.61
CA VAL A 156 10.18 -18.88 -26.71
C VAL A 156 9.23 -18.06 -25.82
N ALA A 157 9.66 -16.87 -25.40
CA ALA A 157 8.84 -15.96 -24.61
C ALA A 157 7.62 -15.45 -25.40
N ASP A 158 7.78 -15.12 -26.68
CA ASP A 158 6.67 -14.70 -27.54
C ASP A 158 5.65 -15.83 -27.74
N ASP A 159 6.11 -17.04 -28.06
CA ASP A 159 5.26 -18.21 -28.24
C ASP A 159 4.53 -18.57 -26.93
N CYS A 160 5.26 -18.64 -25.81
CA CYS A 160 4.67 -18.94 -24.50
C CYS A 160 3.69 -17.87 -24.02
N PHE A 161 4.01 -16.60 -24.20
CA PHE A 161 3.12 -15.51 -23.82
C PHE A 161 1.82 -15.57 -24.64
N SER A 162 1.92 -15.80 -25.95
CA SER A 162 0.75 -15.97 -26.83
C SER A 162 -0.12 -17.15 -26.40
N ASP A 163 0.50 -18.29 -26.06
CA ASP A 163 -0.21 -19.49 -25.59
C ASP A 163 -0.94 -19.22 -24.26
N ILE A 164 -0.26 -18.60 -23.28
CA ILE A 164 -0.86 -18.24 -21.97
C ILE A 164 -2.10 -17.37 -22.16
N ILE A 165 -1.99 -16.29 -22.95
CA ILE A 165 -3.10 -15.36 -23.18
C ILE A 165 -4.25 -16.05 -23.92
N SER A 166 -3.94 -16.92 -24.88
CA SER A 166 -4.94 -17.69 -25.61
C SER A 166 -5.70 -18.67 -24.71
N ILE A 167 -5.02 -19.32 -23.77
CA ILE A 167 -5.64 -20.20 -22.76
C ILE A 167 -6.52 -19.40 -21.80
N LEU A 168 -6.05 -18.26 -21.31
CA LEU A 168 -6.86 -17.39 -20.43
C LEU A 168 -8.14 -16.94 -21.14
N ALA A 169 -8.01 -16.45 -22.39
CA ALA A 169 -9.16 -16.03 -23.20
C ALA A 169 -10.15 -17.18 -23.43
N SER A 170 -9.65 -18.40 -23.64
CA SER A 170 -10.50 -19.58 -23.84
C SER A 170 -11.25 -20.03 -22.58
N ARG A 171 -10.84 -19.53 -21.41
CA ARG A 171 -11.47 -19.72 -20.10
C ARG A 171 -12.29 -18.51 -19.65
N GLY A 172 -12.58 -17.57 -20.55
CA GLY A 172 -13.47 -16.42 -20.29
C GLY A 172 -12.76 -15.16 -19.77
N ALA A 173 -11.42 -15.16 -19.74
CA ALA A 173 -10.66 -13.96 -19.41
C ALA A 173 -10.75 -12.91 -20.53
N ASN A 174 -10.54 -11.64 -20.18
CA ASN A 174 -10.54 -10.55 -21.15
C ASN A 174 -9.36 -10.68 -22.14
N LYS A 175 -9.64 -10.64 -23.45
CA LYS A 175 -8.59 -10.74 -24.48
C LYS A 175 -7.61 -9.56 -24.47
N THR A 176 -7.99 -8.41 -23.90
CA THR A 176 -7.14 -7.21 -23.83
C THR A 176 -6.33 -7.11 -22.53
N ILE A 177 -6.30 -8.18 -21.70
CA ILE A 177 -5.50 -8.24 -20.46
C ILE A 177 -4.04 -7.76 -20.63
N PRO A 178 -3.29 -8.15 -21.68
CA PRO A 178 -1.92 -7.66 -21.86
C PRO A 178 -1.82 -6.14 -21.87
N THR A 179 -2.74 -5.47 -22.56
CA THR A 179 -2.81 -4.00 -22.63
C THR A 179 -3.29 -3.41 -21.31
N LEU A 180 -4.34 -4.00 -20.71
CA LEU A 180 -4.90 -3.57 -19.43
C LEU A 180 -3.85 -3.58 -18.31
N CYS A 181 -3.04 -4.64 -18.24
CA CYS A 181 -2.04 -4.82 -17.20
C CYS A 181 -0.64 -4.33 -17.61
N SER A 182 -0.50 -3.77 -18.81
CA SER A 182 0.78 -3.30 -19.36
C SER A 182 1.88 -4.39 -19.35
N VAL A 183 1.51 -5.63 -19.68
CA VAL A 183 2.43 -6.78 -19.71
C VAL A 183 2.70 -7.24 -21.13
N LYS A 184 3.96 -7.60 -21.40
CA LYS A 184 4.47 -8.05 -22.71
C LYS A 184 5.31 -9.32 -22.55
N SER A 185 5.58 -10.01 -23.65
CA SER A 185 6.47 -11.18 -23.69
C SER A 185 7.88 -10.87 -23.16
N LEU A 186 8.39 -9.66 -23.37
CA LEU A 186 9.68 -9.19 -22.85
C LEU A 186 9.78 -9.28 -21.31
N ASN A 187 8.67 -9.24 -20.58
CA ASN A 187 8.68 -9.44 -19.12
C ASN A 187 9.15 -10.86 -18.74
N LEU A 188 9.12 -11.82 -19.66
CA LEU A 188 9.56 -13.20 -19.44
C LEU A 188 11.07 -13.43 -19.69
N THR A 189 11.77 -12.47 -20.31
CA THR A 189 13.15 -12.66 -20.82
C THR A 189 14.24 -12.15 -19.87
N GLY A 190 13.84 -11.50 -18.78
CA GLY A 190 14.74 -10.91 -17.78
C GLY A 190 15.55 -9.70 -18.25
N GLY A 191 15.22 -9.15 -19.43
CA GLY A 191 15.75 -7.90 -19.95
C GLY A 191 17.26 -7.73 -19.76
N LEU A 192 17.64 -6.64 -19.10
CA LEU A 192 19.02 -6.23 -18.80
C LEU A 192 19.62 -6.91 -17.57
N CYS A 193 18.91 -7.79 -16.86
CA CYS A 193 19.50 -8.44 -15.70
C CYS A 193 20.68 -9.34 -16.10
N PRO A 194 21.89 -9.19 -15.50
CA PRO A 194 23.07 -9.97 -15.87
C PRO A 194 22.95 -11.44 -15.46
N VAL A 195 22.15 -11.74 -14.43
CA VAL A 195 21.95 -13.10 -13.92
C VAL A 195 20.70 -13.69 -14.53
N LYS A 196 20.83 -14.82 -15.23
CA LYS A 196 19.72 -15.47 -15.97
C LYS A 196 19.59 -16.97 -15.71
N ASP A 197 20.48 -17.55 -14.91
CA ASP A 197 20.51 -18.98 -14.60
C ASP A 197 20.61 -19.23 -13.09
N VAL A 198 20.20 -20.43 -12.68
CA VAL A 198 20.11 -20.82 -11.28
C VAL A 198 21.48 -20.84 -10.60
N VAL A 199 22.51 -21.33 -11.28
CA VAL A 199 23.85 -21.51 -10.70
C VAL A 199 24.46 -20.16 -10.32
N ASN A 200 24.38 -19.17 -11.19
CA ASN A 200 24.88 -17.83 -10.91
C ASN A 200 24.01 -17.11 -9.87
N PHE A 201 22.69 -17.34 -9.88
CA PHE A 201 21.79 -16.78 -8.87
C PHE A 201 22.17 -17.26 -7.46
N GLU A 202 22.32 -18.57 -7.26
CA GLU A 202 22.61 -19.16 -5.95
C GLU A 202 24.00 -18.81 -5.41
N LYS A 203 24.93 -18.37 -6.28
CA LYS A 203 26.26 -17.87 -5.88
C LYS A 203 26.23 -16.43 -5.36
N ILE A 204 25.34 -15.61 -5.91
CA ILE A 204 25.29 -14.16 -5.65
C ILE A 204 24.31 -13.86 -4.51
N VAL A 205 23.13 -14.47 -4.54
CA VAL A 205 22.02 -14.15 -3.65
C VAL A 205 22.02 -15.08 -2.43
N ASN A 206 21.80 -14.53 -1.24
CA ASN A 206 21.51 -15.32 -0.05
C ASN A 206 20.11 -15.94 -0.14
N THR A 207 20.04 -17.14 -0.71
CA THR A 207 18.77 -17.82 -1.01
C THR A 207 18.01 -18.27 0.22
N SER A 208 18.70 -18.62 1.32
CA SER A 208 18.04 -18.97 2.58
C SER A 208 17.30 -17.78 3.18
N LYS A 209 17.94 -16.60 3.21
CA LYS A 209 17.30 -15.36 3.70
C LYS A 209 16.12 -14.95 2.81
N LEU A 210 16.28 -15.08 1.49
CA LEU A 210 15.22 -14.77 0.53
C LEU A 210 14.00 -15.69 0.70
N LEU A 211 14.23 -17.00 0.84
CA LEU A 211 13.15 -17.97 1.04
C LEU A 211 12.47 -17.79 2.39
N GLU A 212 13.21 -17.56 3.46
CA GLU A 212 12.65 -17.27 4.78
C GLU A 212 11.72 -16.04 4.75
N ALA A 213 12.15 -14.98 4.05
CA ALA A 213 11.37 -13.74 3.91
C ALA A 213 10.07 -13.91 3.10
N CYS A 214 10.05 -14.80 2.10
CA CYS A 214 8.98 -14.87 1.11
C CYS A 214 8.12 -16.14 1.13
N SER A 215 8.50 -17.17 1.89
CA SER A 215 7.74 -18.44 1.94
C SER A 215 6.39 -18.29 2.65
N THR A 216 6.28 -17.36 3.60
CA THR A 216 5.03 -17.08 4.31
C THR A 216 4.95 -15.58 4.56
N VAL A 217 4.18 -14.89 3.73
CA VAL A 217 4.07 -13.42 3.77
C VAL A 217 2.86 -13.03 4.62
N ASP A 218 3.12 -12.40 5.77
CA ASP A 218 2.07 -11.80 6.59
C ASP A 218 1.61 -10.47 5.96
N PRO A 219 0.33 -10.30 5.60
CA PRO A 219 -0.14 -9.10 4.91
C PRO A 219 0.01 -7.81 5.72
N LEU A 220 -0.14 -7.86 7.05
CA LEU A 220 -0.04 -6.67 7.91
C LEU A 220 1.41 -6.20 7.99
N LYS A 221 2.33 -7.14 8.24
CA LYS A 221 3.77 -6.85 8.27
C LYS A 221 4.24 -6.41 6.90
N GLU A 222 3.94 -7.13 5.83
CA GLU A 222 4.43 -6.81 4.49
C GLU A 222 3.98 -5.42 3.99
N CYS A 223 2.73 -5.05 4.26
CA CYS A 223 2.20 -3.76 3.81
C CYS A 223 2.80 -2.56 4.56
N CYS A 224 3.10 -2.73 5.84
CA CYS A 224 3.62 -1.65 6.70
C CYS A 224 5.13 -1.61 6.79
N ARG A 225 5.76 -2.78 6.86
CA ARG A 225 7.19 -2.99 6.99
C ARG A 225 7.60 -4.15 6.07
N PRO A 226 7.84 -3.87 4.77
CA PRO A 226 8.06 -4.92 3.78
C PRO A 226 9.25 -5.80 4.15
N ILE A 227 9.02 -7.10 4.23
CA ILE A 227 10.04 -8.12 4.51
C ILE A 227 10.39 -8.82 3.20
N CYS A 228 9.39 -9.42 2.54
CA CYS A 228 9.59 -10.12 1.28
C CYS A 228 9.97 -9.15 0.16
N GLN A 229 9.25 -8.03 0.01
CA GLN A 229 9.57 -7.01 -1.00
C GLN A 229 10.97 -6.40 -0.80
N SER A 230 11.41 -6.26 0.45
CA SER A 230 12.75 -5.79 0.79
C SER A 230 13.81 -6.83 0.40
N ALA A 231 13.60 -8.11 0.75
CA ALA A 231 14.49 -9.20 0.36
C ALA A 231 14.59 -9.37 -1.16
N ILE A 232 13.46 -9.23 -1.87
CA ILE A 232 13.44 -9.26 -3.34
C ILE A 232 14.26 -8.10 -3.93
N THR A 233 14.12 -6.90 -3.36
CA THR A 233 14.84 -5.72 -3.85
C THR A 233 16.33 -5.80 -3.53
N GLU A 234 16.70 -6.33 -2.37
CA GLU A 234 18.08 -6.59 -1.96
C GLU A 234 18.75 -7.60 -2.90
N ALA A 235 18.11 -8.75 -3.15
CA ALA A 235 18.60 -9.76 -4.08
C ALA A 235 18.73 -9.21 -5.52
N ALA A 236 17.75 -8.43 -5.98
CA ALA A 236 17.81 -7.80 -7.29
C ALA A 236 18.96 -6.79 -7.40
N LEU A 237 19.28 -6.09 -6.31
CA LEU A 237 20.39 -5.14 -6.25
C LEU A 237 21.75 -5.84 -6.22
N GLU A 238 21.88 -6.97 -5.52
CA GLU A 238 23.09 -7.81 -5.55
C GLU A 238 23.37 -8.29 -6.98
N MET A 239 22.34 -8.75 -7.69
CA MET A 239 22.47 -9.20 -9.08
C MET A 239 22.80 -8.05 -10.04
N SER A 240 22.15 -6.89 -9.92
CA SER A 240 22.38 -5.77 -10.84
C SER A 240 23.79 -5.18 -10.74
N ARG A 241 24.40 -5.21 -9.55
CA ARG A 241 25.78 -4.73 -9.32
C ARG A 241 26.84 -5.53 -10.07
N THR A 242 26.55 -6.75 -10.49
CA THR A 242 27.51 -7.61 -11.22
C THR A 242 27.89 -7.01 -12.59
N GLN A 243 27.15 -6.03 -13.12
CA GLN A 243 27.53 -5.28 -14.33
C GLN A 243 28.65 -4.25 -14.10
N LEU A 244 28.80 -3.74 -12.87
CA LEU A 244 29.74 -2.63 -12.57
C LEU A 244 31.19 -3.08 -12.42
N THR A 245 31.47 -4.39 -12.35
CA THR A 245 32.83 -4.91 -12.17
C THR A 245 33.51 -5.37 -13.45
N THR A 246 32.87 -5.20 -14.62
CA THR A 246 33.37 -5.80 -15.88
C THR A 246 33.53 -4.79 -17.03
N ASN A 247 33.09 -3.54 -16.90
CA ASN A 247 33.24 -2.52 -17.96
C ASN A 247 33.82 -1.22 -17.40
N ASP A 248 35.15 -1.17 -17.27
CA ASP A 248 35.93 0.08 -17.26
C ASP A 248 36.00 0.65 -18.69
N ASN A 249 34.85 0.98 -19.29
CA ASN A 249 34.81 1.78 -20.52
C ASN A 249 33.68 2.79 -20.41
N GLU A 250 34.09 4.00 -20.10
CA GLU A 250 33.29 5.21 -20.04
C GLU A 250 32.88 5.59 -21.46
N GLU A 251 31.69 5.17 -21.90
CA GLU A 251 31.10 5.65 -23.15
C GLU A 251 29.68 6.20 -22.91
N LEU A 252 29.67 7.52 -22.74
CA LEU A 252 28.62 8.51 -23.01
C LEU A 252 27.20 7.94 -23.26
N VAL A 253 26.42 7.86 -22.19
CA VAL A 253 25.00 7.46 -22.21
C VAL A 253 24.14 8.59 -22.77
N THR A 254 23.68 8.42 -24.01
CA THR A 254 22.60 9.21 -24.61
C THR A 254 21.28 8.92 -23.88
N GLU A 255 20.60 9.99 -23.44
CA GLU A 255 19.30 10.00 -22.78
C GLU A 255 18.16 9.52 -23.71
N HIS A 256 17.93 8.21 -23.83
CA HIS A 256 16.61 7.69 -24.22
C HIS A 256 16.42 6.23 -23.76
N ASN A 257 15.38 6.01 -22.93
CA ASN A 257 14.97 4.74 -22.31
C ASN A 257 15.95 4.11 -21.29
N ARG A 258 16.00 4.68 -20.07
CA ARG A 258 16.54 3.99 -18.90
C ARG A 258 15.67 2.78 -18.55
N ASN A 259 15.89 1.65 -19.24
CA ASN A 259 15.49 0.35 -18.75
C ASN A 259 16.25 0.11 -17.44
N ASP A 260 15.53 0.02 -16.33
CA ASP A 260 16.10 -0.15 -14.99
C ASP A 260 16.52 -1.62 -14.78
N PRO A 261 17.83 -1.95 -14.78
CA PRO A 261 18.30 -3.32 -14.58
C PRO A 261 17.80 -3.91 -13.26
N LEU A 262 17.52 -3.08 -12.25
CA LEU A 262 16.96 -3.52 -10.98
C LEU A 262 15.55 -4.10 -11.17
N SER A 263 14.69 -3.47 -11.97
CA SER A 263 13.34 -3.96 -12.26
C SER A 263 13.38 -5.31 -12.97
N ASP A 264 14.25 -5.44 -13.98
CA ASP A 264 14.44 -6.69 -14.70
C ASP A 264 14.96 -7.80 -13.78
N CYS A 265 15.90 -7.47 -12.89
CA CYS A 265 16.41 -8.40 -11.91
C CYS A 265 15.38 -8.83 -10.87
N LYS A 266 14.42 -7.98 -10.49
CA LYS A 266 13.29 -8.41 -9.64
C LYS A 266 12.49 -9.53 -10.30
N GLY A 267 12.28 -9.47 -11.62
CA GLY A 267 11.64 -10.55 -12.39
C GLY A 267 12.39 -11.89 -12.26
N VAL A 268 13.71 -11.85 -12.29
CA VAL A 268 14.57 -13.03 -12.09
C VAL A 268 14.42 -13.59 -10.66
N VAL A 269 14.38 -12.73 -9.65
CA VAL A 269 14.14 -13.14 -8.25
C VAL A 269 12.79 -13.84 -8.10
N TYR A 270 11.72 -13.28 -8.67
CA TYR A 270 10.40 -13.90 -8.64
C TYR A 270 10.40 -15.29 -9.29
N SER A 271 11.06 -15.44 -10.44
CA SER A 271 11.22 -16.73 -11.11
C SER A 271 11.93 -17.77 -10.22
N TYR A 272 12.99 -17.35 -9.52
CA TYR A 272 13.70 -18.23 -8.57
C TYR A 272 12.81 -18.63 -7.38
N LEU A 273 12.07 -17.68 -6.79
CA LEU A 273 11.11 -17.96 -5.72
C LEU A 273 10.04 -18.98 -6.18
N SER A 274 9.48 -18.79 -7.37
CA SER A 274 8.51 -19.71 -7.98
C SER A 274 9.07 -21.10 -8.25
N ARG A 275 10.38 -21.23 -8.50
CA ARG A 275 11.04 -22.54 -8.65
C ARG A 275 11.08 -23.31 -7.34
N LYS A 276 11.26 -22.61 -6.21
CA LYS A 276 11.47 -23.24 -4.88
C LYS A 276 10.17 -23.42 -4.10
N LEU A 277 9.20 -22.53 -4.28
CA LEU A 277 7.91 -22.57 -3.62
C LEU A 277 6.90 -23.41 -4.42
N SER A 278 5.88 -23.93 -3.74
CA SER A 278 4.72 -24.48 -4.45
C SER A 278 3.98 -23.36 -5.19
N ALA A 279 3.27 -23.71 -6.27
CA ALA A 279 2.51 -22.73 -7.05
C ALA A 279 1.51 -21.93 -6.20
N ASP A 280 0.81 -22.57 -5.26
CA ASP A 280 -0.12 -21.88 -4.35
C ASP A 280 0.60 -20.95 -3.36
N ALA A 281 1.73 -21.37 -2.79
CA ALA A 281 2.52 -20.56 -1.87
C ALA A 281 3.13 -19.33 -2.57
N ALA A 282 3.70 -19.53 -3.76
CA ALA A 282 4.18 -18.45 -4.61
C ALA A 282 3.04 -17.49 -4.96
N ASN A 283 1.87 -18.01 -5.34
CA ASN A 283 0.72 -17.18 -5.69
C ASN A 283 0.26 -16.32 -4.50
N ALA A 284 0.12 -16.91 -3.31
CA ALA A 284 -0.25 -16.17 -2.11
C ALA A 284 0.77 -15.08 -1.75
N ALA A 285 2.07 -15.40 -1.81
CA ALA A 285 3.15 -14.45 -1.53
C ALA A 285 3.13 -13.27 -2.51
N PHE A 286 3.11 -13.54 -3.82
CA PHE A 286 3.19 -12.49 -4.84
C PHE A 286 1.94 -11.61 -4.88
N ARG A 287 0.76 -12.18 -4.66
CA ARG A 287 -0.47 -11.40 -4.53
C ARG A 287 -0.44 -10.50 -3.31
N THR A 288 0.06 -10.99 -2.18
CA THR A 288 0.20 -10.17 -0.96
C THR A 288 1.16 -9.01 -1.19
N VAL A 289 2.36 -9.27 -1.73
CA VAL A 289 3.34 -8.23 -2.07
C VAL A 289 2.75 -7.21 -3.06
N SER A 290 2.04 -7.68 -4.08
CA SER A 290 1.41 -6.82 -5.08
C SER A 290 0.28 -5.97 -4.49
N ALA A 291 -0.60 -6.57 -3.69
CA ALA A 291 -1.67 -5.87 -2.97
C ALA A 291 -1.11 -4.77 -2.07
N CYS A 292 -0.05 -5.06 -1.32
CA CYS A 292 0.63 -4.09 -0.48
C CYS A 292 1.23 -2.92 -1.28
N LYS A 293 1.70 -3.17 -2.51
CA LYS A 293 2.19 -2.13 -3.42
C LYS A 293 1.06 -1.26 -3.97
N VAL A 294 -0.01 -1.86 -4.52
CA VAL A 294 -1.10 -1.12 -5.16
C VAL A 294 -1.92 -0.30 -4.17
N ASN A 295 -1.98 -0.71 -2.90
CA ASN A 295 -2.66 0.03 -1.83
C ASN A 295 -1.96 1.31 -1.37
N LYS A 296 -0.76 1.62 -1.89
CA LYS A 296 0.00 2.82 -1.52
C LYS A 296 -0.23 4.01 -2.45
N VAL A 297 -1.08 3.85 -3.47
CA VAL A 297 -1.34 4.88 -4.49
C VAL A 297 -2.83 4.97 -4.77
N CYS A 298 -3.30 6.16 -5.17
CA CYS A 298 -4.65 6.31 -5.72
C CYS A 298 -4.62 5.97 -7.22
N PRO A 299 -5.43 5.00 -7.69
CA PRO A 299 -5.48 4.65 -9.11
C PRO A 299 -6.46 5.50 -9.94
N LEU A 300 -7.29 6.32 -9.28
CA LEU A 300 -8.28 7.16 -9.96
C LEU A 300 -7.63 8.35 -10.64
N ASN A 301 -8.12 8.66 -11.83
CA ASN A 301 -7.71 9.86 -12.56
C ASN A 301 -8.61 11.04 -12.20
N PHE A 302 -8.01 12.08 -11.61
CA PHE A 302 -8.70 13.31 -11.24
C PHE A 302 -8.44 14.42 -12.27
N THR A 303 -9.45 14.71 -13.09
CA THR A 303 -9.51 15.93 -13.91
C THR A 303 -9.59 17.17 -13.00
N ARG A 304 -9.18 18.35 -13.48
CA ARG A 304 -9.19 19.55 -12.64
C ARG A 304 -10.63 19.90 -12.21
N PRO A 305 -10.97 19.93 -10.90
CA PRO A 305 -12.34 20.11 -10.42
C PRO A 305 -12.78 21.59 -10.45
N LEU A 306 -12.75 22.23 -11.62
CA LEU A 306 -12.96 23.68 -11.78
C LEU A 306 -14.34 24.13 -11.30
N GLU A 307 -15.39 23.40 -11.64
CA GLU A 307 -16.77 23.75 -11.25
C GLU A 307 -16.99 23.60 -9.75
N VAL A 308 -16.41 22.55 -9.14
CA VAL A 308 -16.43 22.37 -7.68
C VAL A 308 -15.70 23.52 -6.99
N ILE A 309 -14.51 23.89 -7.49
CA ILE A 309 -13.75 25.02 -6.95
C ILE A 309 -14.56 26.31 -7.02
N LYS A 310 -15.20 26.62 -8.16
CA LYS A 310 -16.03 27.83 -8.29
C LYS A 310 -17.21 27.82 -7.32
N ALA A 311 -17.90 26.69 -7.18
CA ALA A 311 -19.10 26.57 -6.37
C ALA A 311 -18.83 26.52 -4.86
N CYS A 312 -17.66 26.01 -4.45
CA CYS A 312 -17.32 25.75 -3.05
C CYS A 312 -16.31 26.74 -2.44
N ARG A 313 -15.70 27.62 -3.25
CA ARG A 313 -14.75 28.63 -2.75
C ARG A 313 -15.47 29.62 -1.83
N ASN A 314 -14.91 29.82 -0.63
CA ASN A 314 -15.43 30.73 0.42
C ASN A 314 -16.79 30.34 1.02
N VAL A 315 -17.17 29.07 0.94
CA VAL A 315 -18.43 28.58 1.51
C VAL A 315 -18.24 28.30 3.01
N ALA A 316 -19.01 29.00 3.85
CA ALA A 316 -18.97 28.87 5.32
C ALA A 316 -20.05 27.92 5.90
N ALA A 317 -21.04 27.53 5.10
CA ALA A 317 -22.18 26.68 5.46
C ALA A 317 -22.58 25.82 4.25
N PRO A 318 -23.27 24.66 4.40
CA PRO A 318 -23.59 23.79 3.27
C PRO A 318 -24.36 24.54 2.19
N SER A 319 -23.67 24.83 1.08
CA SER A 319 -24.28 25.43 -0.11
C SER A 319 -24.80 24.31 -1.01
N PRO A 320 -26.11 24.26 -1.32
CA PRO A 320 -26.65 23.25 -2.22
C PRO A 320 -25.95 23.19 -3.58
N SER A 321 -25.47 24.35 -4.08
CA SER A 321 -24.72 24.41 -5.34
C SER A 321 -23.33 23.76 -5.23
N CYS A 322 -22.66 23.89 -4.08
CA CYS A 322 -21.37 23.25 -3.82
C CYS A 322 -21.53 21.72 -3.80
N CYS A 323 -22.48 21.20 -3.01
CA CYS A 323 -22.68 19.75 -2.92
C CYS A 323 -23.20 19.14 -4.23
N SER A 324 -24.08 19.82 -4.96
CA SER A 324 -24.51 19.36 -6.29
C SER A 324 -23.34 19.28 -7.29
N SER A 325 -22.44 20.27 -7.28
CA SER A 325 -21.25 20.25 -8.13
C SER A 325 -20.26 19.15 -7.73
N LEU A 326 -20.04 18.97 -6.42
CA LEU A 326 -19.18 17.91 -5.89
C LEU A 326 -19.73 16.53 -6.23
N ASN A 327 -21.02 16.26 -5.99
CA ASN A 327 -21.65 14.99 -6.29
C ASN A 327 -21.60 14.65 -7.78
N THR A 328 -21.79 15.66 -8.64
CA THR A 328 -21.64 15.49 -10.10
C THR A 328 -20.20 15.09 -10.47
N TYR A 329 -19.20 15.72 -9.84
CA TYR A 329 -17.80 15.39 -10.06
C TYR A 329 -17.46 13.99 -9.53
N MET A 330 -17.98 13.62 -8.36
CA MET A 330 -17.83 12.27 -7.77
C MET A 330 -18.46 11.20 -8.66
N ALA A 331 -19.65 11.43 -9.22
CA ALA A 331 -20.28 10.48 -10.16
C ALA A 331 -19.40 10.19 -11.39
N GLY A 332 -18.64 11.18 -11.88
CA GLY A 332 -17.66 10.97 -12.94
C GLY A 332 -16.46 10.12 -12.52
N ILE A 333 -16.06 10.19 -11.25
CA ILE A 333 -14.95 9.41 -10.68
C ILE A 333 -15.38 7.95 -10.42
N GLN A 334 -16.57 7.76 -9.85
CA GLN A 334 -17.12 6.46 -9.45
C GLN A 334 -17.15 5.46 -10.60
N ASN A 335 -17.33 5.92 -11.84
CA ASN A 335 -17.44 5.05 -13.01
C ASN A 335 -16.10 4.51 -13.53
N GLN A 336 -14.96 4.82 -12.89
CA GLN A 336 -13.65 4.41 -13.38
C GLN A 336 -13.32 2.94 -13.06
N MET A 337 -13.33 2.56 -11.78
CA MET A 337 -12.93 1.22 -11.33
C MET A 337 -13.32 0.95 -9.86
N LEU A 338 -13.26 -0.31 -9.46
CA LEU A 338 -13.33 -0.72 -8.06
C LEU A 338 -11.97 -0.52 -7.40
N ILE A 339 -11.97 0.08 -6.21
CA ILE A 339 -10.76 0.34 -5.44
C ILE A 339 -10.87 -0.25 -4.04
N THR A 340 -9.72 -0.43 -3.37
CA THR A 340 -9.72 -0.88 -1.98
C THR A 340 -10.04 0.25 -1.01
N ASN A 341 -10.42 -0.11 0.22
CA ASN A 341 -10.56 0.83 1.33
C ASN A 341 -9.31 1.73 1.55
N LYS A 342 -8.11 1.17 1.44
CA LYS A 342 -6.84 1.92 1.56
C LYS A 342 -6.63 2.88 0.38
N GLN A 343 -6.94 2.43 -0.83
CA GLN A 343 -6.86 3.29 -2.01
C GLN A 343 -7.85 4.44 -1.94
N ALA A 344 -9.08 4.19 -1.46
CA ALA A 344 -10.10 5.22 -1.29
C ALA A 344 -9.63 6.34 -0.34
N ILE A 345 -9.00 6.01 0.78
CA ILE A 345 -8.42 7.00 1.71
C ILE A 345 -7.38 7.89 1.01
N ILE A 346 -6.50 7.27 0.22
CA ILE A 346 -5.46 7.99 -0.52
C ILE A 346 -6.10 8.85 -1.61
N CYS A 347 -7.10 8.33 -2.33
CA CYS A 347 -7.85 9.06 -3.35
C CYS A 347 -8.59 10.28 -2.80
N ALA A 348 -9.26 10.14 -1.66
CA ALA A 348 -9.90 11.24 -0.94
C ALA A 348 -8.88 12.32 -0.55
N THR A 349 -7.71 11.92 -0.04
CA THR A 349 -6.62 12.84 0.30
C THR A 349 -6.12 13.61 -0.94
N VAL A 350 -5.95 12.93 -2.08
CA VAL A 350 -5.49 13.55 -3.34
C VAL A 350 -6.52 14.56 -3.87
N LEU A 351 -7.81 14.20 -3.91
CA LEU A 351 -8.85 15.10 -4.38
C LEU A 351 -9.00 16.30 -3.43
N GLY A 352 -9.03 16.07 -2.11
CA GLY A 352 -9.10 17.14 -1.12
C GLY A 352 -7.93 18.10 -1.24
N SER A 353 -6.72 17.59 -1.49
CA SER A 353 -5.53 18.41 -1.71
C SER A 353 -5.67 19.29 -2.96
N LYS A 354 -6.20 18.75 -4.07
CA LYS A 354 -6.50 19.50 -5.30
C LYS A 354 -7.54 20.60 -5.07
N LEU A 355 -8.59 20.32 -4.29
CA LEU A 355 -9.62 21.30 -3.95
C LEU A 355 -9.05 22.43 -3.08
N ARG A 356 -8.22 22.10 -2.09
CA ARG A 356 -7.50 23.08 -1.26
C ARG A 356 -6.53 23.94 -2.06
N GLN A 357 -5.80 23.36 -3.01
CA GLN A 357 -4.98 24.13 -3.96
C GLN A 357 -5.81 25.10 -4.81
N GLY A 358 -7.08 24.76 -5.07
CA GLY A 358 -8.06 25.64 -5.71
C GLY A 358 -8.66 26.71 -4.80
N GLY A 359 -8.34 26.73 -3.50
CA GLY A 359 -8.86 27.70 -2.53
C GLY A 359 -10.12 27.25 -1.79
N VAL A 360 -10.51 25.97 -1.88
CA VAL A 360 -11.59 25.40 -1.06
C VAL A 360 -10.99 24.96 0.28
N MET A 361 -11.15 25.77 1.32
CA MET A 361 -10.52 25.53 2.63
C MET A 361 -11.41 24.75 3.61
N THR A 362 -12.72 24.87 3.46
CA THR A 362 -13.72 24.18 4.28
C THR A 362 -13.78 22.69 3.92
N ASN A 363 -14.04 21.83 4.91
CA ASN A 363 -14.22 20.40 4.71
C ASN A 363 -15.53 20.11 3.94
N VAL A 364 -15.46 20.14 2.61
CA VAL A 364 -16.64 19.89 1.77
C VAL A 364 -17.08 18.43 1.74
N TYR A 365 -16.24 17.50 2.20
CA TYR A 365 -16.64 16.09 2.34
C TYR A 365 -17.64 15.92 3.46
N GLU A 366 -17.37 16.52 4.62
CA GLU A 366 -18.30 16.53 5.76
C GLU A 366 -19.56 17.35 5.46
N LEU A 367 -19.44 18.49 4.76
CA LEU A 367 -20.62 19.31 4.44
C LEU A 367 -21.59 18.66 3.44
N CYS A 368 -21.10 17.73 2.63
CA CYS A 368 -21.86 17.12 1.54
C CYS A 368 -22.01 15.60 1.69
N ASP A 369 -21.73 15.06 2.89
CA ASP A 369 -21.84 13.65 3.23
C ASP A 369 -21.10 12.72 2.25
N ILE A 370 -19.85 13.04 1.92
CA ILE A 370 -19.00 12.22 1.05
C ILE A 370 -18.29 11.14 1.87
N ASP A 371 -18.54 9.89 1.51
CA ASP A 371 -17.94 8.70 2.11
C ASP A 371 -16.82 8.13 1.24
N LEU A 372 -16.00 7.24 1.82
CA LEU A 372 -14.96 6.52 1.09
C LEU A 372 -15.51 5.69 -0.07
N LYS A 373 -16.69 5.09 0.10
CA LYS A 373 -17.35 4.30 -0.97
C LYS A 373 -17.65 5.14 -2.21
N ASP A 374 -17.77 6.46 -2.06
CA ASP A 374 -18.07 7.35 -3.18
C ASP A 374 -16.88 7.52 -4.13
N PHE A 375 -15.70 7.00 -3.78
CA PHE A 375 -14.53 6.94 -4.68
C PHE A 375 -14.47 5.64 -5.50
N SER A 376 -15.43 4.72 -5.32
CA SER A 376 -15.49 3.43 -5.98
C SER A 376 -16.79 3.25 -6.75
N ILE A 377 -16.85 2.24 -7.62
CA ILE A 377 -18.08 1.91 -8.36
C ILE A 377 -19.22 1.61 -7.39
N GLN A 378 -20.37 2.21 -7.66
CA GLN A 378 -21.63 1.96 -6.97
C GLN A 378 -22.29 0.70 -7.54
N ALA A 379 -22.11 -0.43 -6.88
CA ALA A 379 -22.81 -1.66 -7.24
C ALA A 379 -24.30 -1.50 -6.91
N TYR A 380 -25.18 -1.83 -7.86
CA TYR A 380 -26.64 -1.75 -7.68
C TYR A 380 -27.20 -0.36 -7.31
N ARG A 381 -26.52 0.73 -7.69
CA ARG A 381 -26.98 2.14 -7.56
C ARG A 381 -27.42 2.62 -6.16
N GLN A 382 -27.29 1.80 -5.12
CA GLN A 382 -27.77 2.11 -3.77
C GLN A 382 -26.69 1.98 -2.69
N GLN A 383 -25.59 1.27 -2.96
CA GLN A 383 -24.46 1.19 -2.05
C GLN A 383 -23.14 1.12 -2.85
N GLY A 384 -22.26 2.11 -2.65
CA GLY A 384 -20.85 2.02 -3.06
C GLY A 384 -20.20 0.78 -2.46
N CYS A 385 -19.25 0.17 -3.19
CA CYS A 385 -18.53 -1.02 -2.74
C CYS A 385 -17.02 -0.75 -2.73
N LEU A 386 -16.37 -0.90 -1.59
CA LEU A 386 -14.91 -0.95 -1.51
C LEU A 386 -14.43 -2.39 -1.43
N LEU A 387 -13.31 -2.67 -2.05
CA LEU A 387 -12.63 -3.95 -1.88
C LEU A 387 -11.82 -3.94 -0.57
N ARG A 388 -11.66 -5.11 0.02
CA ARG A 388 -10.71 -5.30 1.13
C ARG A 388 -9.29 -4.96 0.66
N SER A 389 -8.42 -4.55 1.58
CA SER A 389 -7.03 -4.22 1.25
C SER A 389 -6.30 -5.39 0.57
N LEU A 390 -6.60 -6.62 0.97
CA LEU A 390 -6.19 -7.83 0.25
C LEU A 390 -7.47 -8.48 -0.28
N PRO A 391 -7.88 -8.15 -1.52
CA PRO A 391 -9.12 -8.68 -2.06
C PRO A 391 -9.01 -10.20 -2.28
N PRO A 392 -10.07 -10.97 -1.98
CA PRO A 392 -10.13 -12.38 -2.35
C PRO A 392 -10.27 -12.54 -3.87
N ASP A 393 -10.14 -13.79 -4.33
CA ASP A 393 -10.39 -14.16 -5.73
C ASP A 393 -11.84 -13.84 -6.11
N VAL A 394 -12.07 -13.54 -7.40
CA VAL A 394 -13.42 -13.41 -7.94
C VAL A 394 -14.10 -14.78 -7.89
N ILE A 395 -15.29 -14.82 -7.29
CA ILE A 395 -16.08 -16.04 -7.11
C ILE A 395 -17.01 -16.19 -8.29
N LEU A 396 -16.88 -17.27 -9.05
CA LEU A 396 -17.86 -17.66 -10.06
C LEU A 396 -18.94 -18.52 -9.41
N ASP A 397 -20.15 -17.99 -9.30
CA ASP A 397 -21.35 -18.77 -8.99
C ASP A 397 -22.09 -19.10 -10.29
N ASN A 398 -22.51 -20.36 -10.45
CA ASN A 398 -23.20 -20.81 -11.65
C ASN A 398 -24.59 -20.21 -11.80
N SER A 399 -25.19 -19.69 -10.72
CA SER A 399 -26.53 -19.09 -10.74
C SER A 399 -26.52 -17.56 -10.88
N THR A 400 -25.55 -16.88 -10.25
CA THR A 400 -25.45 -15.41 -10.21
C THR A 400 -24.29 -14.83 -11.02
N GLY A 401 -23.39 -15.68 -11.53
CA GLY A 401 -22.23 -15.27 -12.32
C GLY A 401 -21.01 -14.91 -11.47
N PHE A 402 -20.14 -14.04 -11.98
CA PHE A 402 -18.99 -13.55 -11.22
C PHE A 402 -19.42 -12.58 -10.11
N SER A 403 -18.92 -12.81 -8.90
CA SER A 403 -19.15 -12.00 -7.71
C SER A 403 -17.84 -11.72 -6.99
N PHE A 404 -17.81 -10.63 -6.23
CA PHE A 404 -16.68 -10.24 -5.39
C PHE A 404 -17.22 -9.73 -4.05
N THR A 405 -16.37 -9.79 -3.02
CA THR A 405 -16.76 -9.39 -1.66
C THR A 405 -16.37 -7.95 -1.38
N CYS A 406 -17.38 -7.12 -1.09
CA CYS A 406 -17.18 -5.76 -0.57
C CYS A 406 -16.74 -5.78 0.89
N ASP A 407 -16.02 -4.73 1.30
CA ASP A 407 -15.74 -4.44 2.70
C ASP A 407 -17.02 -3.89 3.36
N LEU A 408 -17.34 -4.33 4.57
CA LEU A 408 -18.60 -3.92 5.24
C LEU A 408 -18.52 -2.50 5.82
N ASN A 409 -17.33 -1.89 5.80
CA ASN A 409 -17.08 -0.57 6.37
C ASN A 409 -17.15 0.55 5.32
N ASP A 410 -18.08 0.43 4.37
CA ASP A 410 -18.18 1.32 3.20
C ASP A 410 -18.70 2.74 3.56
N ASN A 411 -19.39 2.91 4.70
CA ASN A 411 -19.97 4.19 5.14
C ASN A 411 -19.02 5.01 6.05
N ILE A 412 -17.71 4.91 5.83
CA ILE A 412 -16.73 5.74 6.53
C ILE A 412 -16.62 7.08 5.81
N ALA A 413 -16.76 8.19 6.54
CA ALA A 413 -16.57 9.53 6.02
C ALA A 413 -15.20 9.70 5.36
N ALA A 414 -15.17 10.33 4.18
CA ALA A 414 -13.93 10.56 3.44
C ALA A 414 -13.03 11.56 4.20
N PRO A 415 -11.73 11.26 4.37
CA PRO A 415 -10.83 12.13 5.12
C PRO A 415 -10.54 13.42 4.35
N TRP A 416 -10.65 14.55 5.04
CA TRP A 416 -10.24 15.86 4.52
C TRP A 416 -8.79 16.16 4.89
N PRO A 417 -7.90 16.44 3.92
CA PRO A 417 -6.49 16.67 4.21
C PRO A 417 -6.29 17.99 4.96
N SER A 418 -5.40 17.99 5.96
CA SER A 418 -5.04 19.18 6.75
C SER A 418 -4.12 20.17 6.01
N SER A 419 -3.53 19.76 4.89
CA SER A 419 -2.66 20.59 4.06
C SER A 419 -3.03 20.49 2.58
N SER A 420 -2.52 21.42 1.76
CA SER A 420 -2.60 21.36 0.30
C SER A 420 -1.47 20.52 -0.33
N SER A 421 -0.52 20.05 0.48
CA SER A 421 0.56 19.17 0.04
C SER A 421 0.08 17.72 -0.01
N ILE A 422 0.40 17.04 -1.11
CA ILE A 422 0.15 15.62 -1.28
C ILE A 422 1.28 14.88 -0.53
N SER A 423 1.13 14.69 0.77
CA SER A 423 2.02 13.83 1.55
C SER A 423 1.60 12.37 1.40
N THR A 424 2.56 11.45 1.31
CA THR A 424 2.29 10.01 1.40
C THR A 424 1.70 9.68 2.76
N LEU A 425 0.40 9.39 2.81
CA LEU A 425 -0.27 8.95 4.03
C LEU A 425 0.21 7.53 4.38
N SER A 426 0.85 7.35 5.53
CA SER A 426 1.11 6.02 6.07
C SER A 426 -0.12 5.57 6.86
N LEU A 427 -0.78 4.51 6.41
CA LEU A 427 -1.91 3.88 7.10
C LEU A 427 -1.47 2.88 8.18
N CYS A 428 -0.18 2.89 8.50
CA CYS A 428 0.44 1.98 9.45
C CYS A 428 0.71 2.70 10.76
N ALA A 429 0.49 2.00 11.87
CA ALA A 429 0.82 2.52 13.19
C ALA A 429 2.31 2.94 13.25
N PRO A 430 2.67 3.98 14.03
CA PRO A 430 4.06 4.42 14.21
C PRO A 430 5.00 3.27 14.57
N GLU A 431 4.57 2.39 15.48
CA GLU A 431 5.29 1.18 15.92
C GLU A 431 5.59 0.19 14.78
N MET A 432 4.77 0.20 13.71
CA MET A 432 4.90 -0.67 12.54
C MET A 432 5.57 0.03 11.35
N SER A 433 5.83 1.34 11.43
CA SER A 433 6.43 2.15 10.37
C SER A 433 7.86 2.63 10.70
N LEU A 434 8.31 2.46 11.95
CA LEU A 434 9.71 2.62 12.32
C LEU A 434 10.55 1.47 11.75
N PRO A 435 11.70 1.74 11.09
CA PRO A 435 12.67 0.71 10.78
C PRO A 435 13.10 0.03 12.09
N ALA A 436 13.29 -1.30 12.12
CA ALA A 436 14.00 -1.86 13.29
C ALA A 436 15.36 -1.19 13.35
N LEU A 437 15.69 -0.65 14.53
CA LEU A 437 17.07 -0.33 14.84
C LEU A 437 17.92 -1.56 14.50
N PRO A 438 19.08 -1.39 13.84
CA PRO A 438 20.00 -2.48 13.64
C PRO A 438 20.37 -3.05 15.01
N THR A 439 19.96 -4.29 15.29
CA THR A 439 20.49 -5.06 16.41
C THR A 439 21.94 -5.33 16.08
N SER A 440 22.84 -4.50 16.62
CA SER A 440 24.27 -4.75 16.51
C SER A 440 24.57 -6.06 17.21
N GLN A 441 24.70 -7.15 16.46
CA GLN A 441 25.47 -8.30 16.93
C GLN A 441 26.95 -7.91 16.91
N ILE A 442 27.37 -7.14 17.90
CA ILE A 442 28.78 -7.03 18.26
C ILE A 442 29.03 -8.07 19.33
N LYS A 443 29.47 -9.23 18.87
CA LYS A 443 30.18 -10.19 19.69
C LYS A 443 31.56 -9.60 19.94
N ASN A 444 31.79 -9.02 21.11
CA ASN A 444 33.14 -8.80 21.63
C ASN A 444 33.23 -9.25 23.09
N PRO A 445 34.26 -10.03 23.45
CA PRO A 445 34.59 -10.35 24.82
C PRO A 445 35.43 -9.23 25.42
N GLY A 446 35.14 -8.84 26.67
CA GLY A 446 36.15 -8.26 27.57
C GLY A 446 36.15 -6.74 27.76
N ASN A 447 35.87 -6.38 29.02
CA ASN A 447 36.66 -5.48 29.88
C ASN A 447 36.11 -4.07 30.21
N ARG A 448 35.67 -3.96 31.48
CA ARG A 448 35.76 -2.87 32.46
C ARG A 448 35.70 -1.39 32.02
N GLY A 449 34.71 -0.71 32.60
CA GLY A 449 34.90 0.54 33.37
C GLY A 449 34.68 1.85 32.62
N GLY A 450 33.63 2.60 32.97
CA GLY A 450 33.43 3.94 32.43
C GLY A 450 32.12 4.64 32.81
N GLU A 451 31.57 4.39 34.01
CA GLU A 451 30.40 5.14 34.53
C GLU A 451 30.83 6.27 35.49
N LEU A 452 31.99 6.90 35.21
CA LEU A 452 32.59 7.91 36.09
C LEU A 452 33.28 9.07 35.34
N GLU A 453 32.90 9.39 34.10
CA GLU A 453 33.48 10.54 33.38
C GLU A 453 32.50 11.70 33.12
N LEU A 454 31.22 11.58 33.48
CA LEU A 454 30.25 12.67 33.30
C LEU A 454 30.01 13.55 34.54
N LEU A 455 30.48 13.13 35.73
CA LEU A 455 30.22 13.85 36.99
C LEU A 455 31.35 14.80 37.45
N VAL A 456 32.52 14.73 36.81
CA VAL A 456 33.71 15.54 37.16
C VAL A 456 33.65 17.02 36.69
N PRO A 457 33.00 17.39 35.55
CA PRO A 457 32.94 18.80 35.15
C PRO A 457 31.93 19.60 35.99
N ILE A 458 30.91 18.96 36.54
CA ILE A 458 29.81 19.63 37.27
C ILE A 458 30.25 20.00 38.68
N PHE A 459 30.99 19.13 39.38
CA PHE A 459 31.48 19.42 40.73
C PHE A 459 32.63 20.46 40.77
N SER A 460 33.42 20.57 39.70
CA SER A 460 34.51 21.55 39.63
C SER A 460 34.01 22.99 39.50
N PHE A 461 32.83 23.22 38.91
CA PHE A 461 32.26 24.56 38.74
C PHE A 461 31.67 25.14 40.05
N PHE A 462 31.15 24.27 40.93
CA PHE A 462 30.60 24.68 42.22
C PHE A 462 31.68 24.96 43.28
N ILE A 463 32.82 24.26 43.25
CA ILE A 463 33.92 24.51 44.21
C ILE A 463 34.66 25.82 43.89
N PHE A 464 34.85 26.17 42.61
CA PHE A 464 35.49 27.45 42.25
C PHE A 464 34.61 28.68 42.53
N SER A 465 33.29 28.51 42.56
CA SER A 465 32.34 29.59 42.87
C SER A 465 32.19 29.85 44.38
N ALA A 466 32.56 28.88 45.22
CA ALA A 466 32.53 29.00 46.69
C ALA A 466 33.86 29.48 47.30
N LEU A 467 34.94 29.56 46.51
CA LEU A 467 36.27 30.06 46.95
C LEU A 467 36.55 31.50 46.51
N LEU A 468 35.58 32.19 45.90
CA LEU A 468 35.69 33.58 45.43
C LEU A 468 34.67 34.52 46.11
N TYR A 469 34.37 34.26 47.39
CA TYR A 469 33.73 35.22 48.29
C TYR A 469 34.45 35.32 49.63
#